data_AF-A0A2V9RUT8-F1
#
_entry.id   AF-A0A2V9RUT8-F1
#
_cell.length_a   1.000
_cell.length_b   1.000
_cell.length_c   1.000
_cell.angle_alpha   90.00
_cell.angle_beta   90.00
_cell.angle_gamma   90.00
#
_symmetry.space_group_name_H-M   'P 1'
#
loop_
_entity.id
_entity.type
_entity.pdbx_description
1 polymer ?
#
loop_
_entity_poly.entity_id
_entity_poly.type
_entity_poly.pdbx_seq_one_letter_code
_entity_poly.pdbx_strand_id
1 'polypeptide(L)' 'MGRTNIVLDDALVSRALKLTGLRSIREVVDYALRELIRHKRQQTILELKGKVSWKGDLRRLRRKRAF' A
#
# COMPACT_ATOMS: atom_id res chain seq x y z
N MET A 1 19.75 -10.19 -11.22
CA MET A 1 18.67 -10.76 -10.38
C MET A 1 19.27 -11.80 -9.45
N GLY A 2 19.07 -11.68 -8.14
CA GLY A 2 19.56 -12.67 -7.16
C GLY A 2 18.57 -13.83 -6.98
N ARG A 3 19.09 -15.02 -6.70
CA ARG A 3 18.29 -16.16 -6.20
C ARG A 3 18.55 -16.26 -4.71
N THR A 4 17.49 -16.34 -3.92
CA THR A 4 17.57 -16.46 -2.47
C THR A 4 16.66 -17.59 -2.04
N ASN A 5 17.14 -18.46 -1.15
CA ASN A 5 16.32 -19.47 -0.51
C ASN A 5 15.71 -18.86 0.76
N ILE A 6 14.38 -18.82 0.81
CA ILE A 6 13.61 -18.30 1.94
C ILE A 6 12.54 -19.31 2.32
N VAL A 7 12.27 -19.43 3.62
CA VAL A 7 11.16 -20.23 4.13
C VAL A 7 9.91 -19.35 4.14
N LEU A 8 8.83 -19.84 3.54
CA LEU A 8 7.54 -19.16 3.48
C LEU A 8 6.46 -20.05 4.12
N ASP A 9 5.43 -19.41 4.67
CA ASP A 9 4.24 -20.11 5.13
C ASP A 9 3.36 -20.47 3.92
N ASP A 10 3.20 -21.76 3.67
CA ASP A 10 2.42 -22.30 2.55
C ASP A 10 0.94 -21.89 2.59
N ALA A 11 0.35 -21.78 3.79
CA ALA A 11 -1.03 -21.36 3.94
C ALA A 11 -1.21 -19.87 3.61
N LEU A 12 -0.19 -19.04 3.90
CA LEU A 12 -0.18 -17.64 3.51
C LEU A 12 0.00 -17.48 2.01
N VAL A 13 0.95 -18.22 1.42
CA VAL A 13 1.23 -18.18 -0.03
C VAL A 13 0.02 -18.67 -0.83
N SER A 14 -0.63 -19.76 -0.40
CA SER A 14 -1.84 -20.28 -1.05
C SER A 14 -2.98 -19.25 -1.04
N ARG A 15 -3.18 -18.56 0.08
CA ARG A 15 -4.17 -17.47 0.18
C ARG A 15 -3.80 -16.31 -0.75
N ALA A 16 -2.53 -15.91 -0.77
CA ALA A 16 -2.07 -14.83 -1.63
C ALA A 16 -2.26 -15.16 -3.12
N LEU A 17 -1.89 -16.37 -3.56
CA LEU A 17 -2.11 -16.83 -4.94
C LEU A 17 -3.60 -16.78 -5.32
N LYS A 18 -4.49 -17.28 -4.45
CA LYS A 18 -5.94 -17.25 -4.70
C LYS A 18 -6.50 -15.82 -4.79
N LEU A 19 -6.08 -14.93 -3.90
CA LEU A 19 -6.55 -13.54 -3.86
C LEU A 19 -6.02 -12.69 -5.02
N THR A 20 -4.78 -12.93 -5.43
CA THR A 20 -4.11 -12.15 -6.49
C THR A 20 -4.31 -12.73 -7.89
N GLY A 21 -4.68 -14.00 -8.01
CA GLY A 21 -4.76 -14.72 -9.28
C GLY A 21 -3.41 -15.02 -9.93
N LEU A 22 -2.31 -14.82 -9.19
CA LEU A 22 -0.95 -15.07 -9.67
C LEU A 22 -0.64 -16.58 -9.72
N ARG A 23 0.29 -16.97 -10.58
CA ARG A 23 0.56 -18.38 -10.90
C ARG A 23 1.73 -18.95 -10.12
N SER A 24 2.64 -18.10 -9.65
CA SER A 24 3.87 -18.53 -8.97
C SER A 24 4.16 -17.77 -7.68
N ILE A 25 4.84 -18.45 -6.76
CA ILE A 25 5.33 -17.86 -5.51
C ILE A 25 6.24 -16.67 -5.79
N ARG A 26 7.07 -16.77 -6.84
CA ARG A 26 7.96 -15.67 -7.27
C ARG A 26 7.18 -14.42 -7.63
N GLU A 27 6.10 -14.54 -8.40
CA GLU A 27 5.26 -13.41 -8.77
C GLU A 27 4.58 -12.80 -7.55
N VAL A 28 4.06 -13.64 -6.64
CA VAL A 28 3.44 -13.17 -5.38
C VAL A 28 4.46 -12.40 -4.53
N VAL A 29 5.68 -12.89 -4.42
CA VAL A 29 6.74 -12.22 -3.65
C VAL A 29 7.14 -10.89 -4.31
N ASP A 30 7.32 -10.85 -5.63
CA ASP A 30 7.63 -9.59 -6.33
C ASP A 30 6.50 -8.57 -6.17
N TYR A 31 5.24 -9.01 -6.33
CA TYR A 31 4.06 -8.19 -6.14
C TYR A 31 3.98 -7.64 -4.70
N ALA A 32 4.15 -8.50 -3.70
CA ALA A 32 4.11 -8.11 -2.29
C ALA A 32 5.19 -7.08 -1.94
N LEU A 33 6.42 -7.23 -2.46
CA LEU A 33 7.51 -6.29 -2.24
C LEU A 33 7.21 -4.91 -2.87
N ARG A 34 6.69 -4.89 -4.09
CA ARG A 34 6.28 -3.64 -4.76
C ARG A 34 5.15 -2.94 -4.00
N GLU A 35 4.16 -3.69 -3.55
CA GLU A 35 3.05 -3.14 -2.78
C GLU A 35 3.51 -2.59 -1.43
N LEU A 36 4.38 -3.30 -0.72
CA LEU A 36 4.96 -2.80 0.53
C LEU A 36 5.65 -1.44 0.32
N ILE A 37 6.47 -1.31 -0.73
CA ILE A 37 7.13 -0.04 -1.05
C ILE A 37 6.10 1.03 -1.41
N ARG A 38 5.08 0.70 -2.21
CA ARG A 38 4.02 1.64 -2.60
C ARG A 38 3.29 2.17 -1.36
N HIS A 39 2.91 1.29 -0.44
CA HIS A 39 2.25 1.65 0.82
C HIS A 39 3.15 2.53 1.69
N LYS A 40 4.45 2.22 1.80
CA LYS A 40 5.40 3.04 2.55
C LYS A 40 5.62 4.42 1.92
N ARG A 41 5.67 4.50 0.59
CA ARG A 41 5.73 5.79 -0.11
C ARG A 41 4.48 6.63 0.09
N GLN A 42 3.29 6.03 0.16
CA GLN A 42 2.08 6.79 0.48
C GLN A 42 2.14 7.41 1.89
N GLN A 43 2.79 6.74 2.83
CA GLN A 43 2.98 7.28 4.18
C GLN A 43 3.89 8.52 4.21
N THR A 44 4.78 8.73 3.22
CA THR A 44 5.64 9.93 3.19
C THR A 44 4.82 11.21 2.97
N ILE A 45 3.59 11.13 2.47
CA ILE A 45 2.70 12.30 2.40
C ILE A 45 2.42 12.87 3.80
N LEU A 46 2.47 12.03 4.85
CA LEU A 46 2.31 12.47 6.23
C LEU A 46 3.48 13.34 6.69
N GLU A 47 4.65 13.25 6.06
CA GLU A 47 5.80 14.12 6.36
C GLU A 47 5.57 15.57 5.94
N LEU A 48 4.61 15.82 5.05
CA LEU A 48 4.20 17.17 4.65
C LEU A 48 3.30 17.83 5.71
N LYS A 49 2.80 17.07 6.70
CA LYS A 49 1.95 17.59 7.78
C LYS A 49 2.68 18.74 8.52
N GLY A 50 2.08 19.92 8.51
CA GLY A 50 2.65 21.13 9.13
C GLY A 50 3.74 21.83 8.32
N LYS A 51 4.22 21.24 7.22
CA LYS A 51 5.22 21.86 6.31
C LYS A 51 4.57 22.60 5.14
N VAL A 52 3.36 22.20 4.75
CA VAL A 52 2.59 22.88 3.70
C VAL A 52 1.47 23.73 4.28
N SER A 53 1.37 24.96 3.79
CA SER A 53 0.25 25.85 4.12
C SER A 53 -0.97 25.44 3.31
N TRP A 54 -2.00 24.96 4.00
CA TRP A 54 -3.27 24.61 3.37
C TRP A 54 -4.08 25.88 3.11
N LYS A 55 -4.37 26.17 1.83
CA LYS A 55 -5.24 27.30 1.43
C LYS A 55 -6.65 26.79 1.14
N GLY A 56 -7.58 27.06 2.04
CA GLY A 56 -9.01 26.77 1.85
C GLY A 56 -9.86 27.27 3.03
N ASP A 57 -11.18 27.27 2.86
CA ASP A 57 -12.13 27.58 3.94
C ASP A 57 -12.82 26.29 4.42
N LEU A 58 -12.38 25.81 5.59
CA LEU A 58 -12.93 24.62 6.24
C LEU A 58 -14.43 24.75 6.56
N ARG A 59 -14.90 25.96 6.92
CA ARG A 59 -16.30 26.20 7.24
C ARG A 59 -17.14 26.02 5.97
N ARG A 60 -16.70 26.59 4.85
CA ARG A 60 -17.37 26.42 3.54
C ARG A 60 -17.48 24.96 3.10
N LEU A 61 -16.41 24.17 3.26
CA LEU A 61 -16.40 22.77 2.85
C LEU A 61 -17.32 21.89 3.70
N ARG A 62 -17.50 22.23 4.98
CA ARG A 62 -18.35 21.48 5.92
C ARG A 62 -19.84 21.80 5.79
N ARG A 63 -20.21 22.98 5.28
CA ARG A 63 -21.63 23.35 5.04
C ARG A 63 -22.36 22.40 4.08
N LYS A 64 -21.65 21.75 3.15
CA LYS A 64 -22.23 20.79 2.20
C LYS A 64 -22.41 19.36 2.75
N ARG A 65 -22.11 19.12 4.02
CA ARG A 65 -22.22 17.79 4.68
C ARG A 65 -23.42 17.67 5.63
N ALA A 66 -24.18 18.74 5.84
CA ALA A 66 -25.47 18.63 6.50
C ALA A 66 -26.47 18.08 5.48
N PHE A 67 -26.80 16.79 5.62
CA PHE A 67 -27.99 16.19 5.03
C PHE A 67 -29.22 16.67 5.81
#